data_AF-A0A4U2XY48-F1
#
_entry.id   AF-A0A4U2XY48-F1
#
_cell.length_a   1.000
_cell.length_b   1.000
_cell.length_c   1.000
_cell.angle_alpha   90.00
_cell.angle_beta   90.00
_cell.angle_gamma   90.00
#
_symmetry.space_group_name_H-M   'P 1'
#
loop_
_entity.id
_entity.type
_entity.pdbx_description
1 polymer ?
#
loop_
_entity_poly.entity_id
_entity_poly.type
_entity_poly.pdbx_seq_one_letter_code
_entity_poly.pdbx_strand_id
1 'polypeptide(L)'
;MMKKYPYFICFVPILSEEDIIGVSKIISNKLVSGIPFGGLEDYIYEEVPAVYIKESILGFELVIQGYGGKEGYILEIRSYLRNSELHDAKEITVDITNYIASLLEGTEKIKILYEEISGKDYIDISE
;
A
#
# COMPACT_ATOMS: atom_id res chain seq x y z
N MET A 1 28.31 -15.37 -5.31
CA MET A 1 27.66 -14.20 -4.69
C MET A 1 26.20 -14.58 -4.50
N MET A 2 25.67 -14.56 -3.28
CA MET A 2 24.26 -14.84 -3.04
C MET A 2 23.44 -13.77 -3.76
N LYS A 3 22.47 -14.18 -4.59
CA LYS A 3 21.62 -13.20 -5.29
C LYS A 3 20.79 -12.47 -4.24
N LYS A 4 20.65 -11.15 -4.38
CA LYS A 4 19.73 -10.38 -3.56
C LYS A 4 18.59 -9.88 -4.45
N TYR A 5 17.37 -9.83 -3.93
CA TYR A 5 16.24 -9.24 -4.64
C TYR A 5 15.51 -8.24 -3.75
N PRO A 6 14.98 -7.15 -4.33
CA PRO A 6 14.19 -6.19 -3.58
C PRO A 6 12.80 -6.73 -3.30
N TYR A 7 12.37 -6.65 -2.05
CA TYR A 7 10.98 -6.82 -1.64
C TYR A 7 10.47 -5.48 -1.16
N PHE A 8 9.53 -4.92 -1.91
CA PHE A 8 9.02 -3.59 -1.63
C PHE A 8 7.89 -3.66 -0.63
N ILE A 9 7.91 -2.77 0.34
CA ILE A 9 6.84 -2.56 1.30
C ILE A 9 6.43 -1.09 1.33
N CYS A 10 5.19 -0.84 1.69
CA CYS A 10 4.61 0.49 1.78
C CYS A 10 3.42 0.44 2.73
N PHE A 11 3.39 1.32 3.72
CA PHE A 11 2.28 1.47 4.65
C PHE A 11 1.96 2.95 4.86
N VAL A 12 1.08 3.51 4.03
CA VAL A 12 0.73 4.93 4.10
C VAL A 12 -0.55 5.12 4.92
N PRO A 13 -0.47 5.76 6.10
CA PRO A 13 -1.64 6.12 6.90
C PRO A 13 -2.37 7.32 6.30
N ILE A 14 -3.69 7.16 6.13
CA ILE A 14 -4.57 8.07 5.41
C ILE A 14 -5.78 8.40 6.29
N LEU A 15 -6.03 9.68 6.50
CA LEU A 15 -7.26 10.19 7.10
C LEU A 15 -8.21 10.69 6.00
N SER A 16 -9.50 10.35 6.11
CA SER A 16 -10.53 10.73 5.16
C SER A 16 -11.92 10.65 5.80
N GLU A 17 -12.80 11.58 5.43
CA GLU A 17 -14.23 11.53 5.77
C GLU A 17 -15.04 10.67 4.78
N GLU A 18 -14.46 10.34 3.62
CA GLU A 18 -15.05 9.40 2.68
C GLU A 18 -14.95 7.96 3.22
N ASP A 19 -15.89 7.10 2.83
CA ASP A 19 -15.81 5.67 3.10
C ASP A 19 -14.67 5.00 2.30
N ILE A 20 -14.41 3.72 2.58
CA ILE A 20 -13.34 2.95 1.95
C ILE A 20 -13.49 2.85 0.41
N ILE A 21 -14.71 2.96 -0.11
CA ILE A 21 -14.99 2.95 -1.55
C ILE A 21 -14.65 4.32 -2.17
N GLY A 22 -14.93 5.42 -1.48
CA GLY A 22 -14.52 6.77 -1.87
C GLY A 22 -13.00 6.91 -1.85
N VAL A 23 -12.35 6.49 -0.76
CA VAL A 23 -10.89 6.50 -0.62
C VAL A 23 -10.22 5.66 -1.70
N SER A 24 -10.70 4.45 -1.95
CA SER A 24 -10.12 3.58 -2.98
C SER A 24 -10.22 4.15 -4.38
N LYS A 25 -11.31 4.85 -4.74
CA LYS A 25 -11.41 5.58 -6.01
C LYS A 25 -10.38 6.71 -6.11
N ILE A 26 -10.19 7.47 -5.03
CA ILE A 26 -9.21 8.57 -4.99
C ILE A 26 -7.79 8.03 -5.19
N ILE A 27 -7.41 7.03 -4.41
CA ILE A 27 -6.09 6.37 -4.52
C ILE A 27 -5.90 5.75 -5.89
N SER A 28 -6.92 5.06 -6.40
CA SER A 28 -6.87 4.43 -7.72
C SER A 28 -6.61 5.43 -8.84
N ASN A 29 -7.35 6.54 -8.87
CA ASN A 29 -7.16 7.59 -9.87
C ASN A 29 -5.76 8.20 -9.80
N LYS A 30 -5.20 8.32 -8.60
CA LYS A 30 -3.92 8.98 -8.38
C LYS A 30 -2.72 8.08 -8.70
N LEU A 31 -2.77 6.80 -8.35
CA LEU A 31 -1.61 5.89 -8.42
C LEU A 31 -1.67 4.89 -9.58
N VAL A 32 -2.87 4.45 -9.97
CA VAL A 32 -3.05 3.33 -10.91
C VAL A 32 -4.08 3.62 -12.00
N SER A 33 -4.26 4.90 -12.36
CA SER A 33 -5.09 5.33 -13.49
C SER A 33 -6.55 4.85 -13.46
N GLY A 34 -7.15 4.72 -12.27
CA GLY A 34 -8.58 4.43 -12.11
C GLY A 34 -8.97 2.95 -12.14
N ILE A 35 -8.01 2.02 -12.01
CA ILE A 35 -8.30 0.59 -11.84
C ILE A 35 -9.11 0.36 -10.56
N PRO A 36 -10.31 -0.25 -10.63
CA PRO A 36 -11.20 -0.34 -9.48
C PRO A 36 -10.65 -1.29 -8.40
N PHE A 37 -10.78 -0.86 -7.15
CA PHE A 37 -10.65 -1.76 -6.00
C PHE A 37 -11.95 -2.56 -5.84
N GLY A 38 -11.83 -3.81 -5.41
CA GLY A 38 -12.94 -4.69 -5.10
C GLY A 38 -12.69 -5.50 -3.83
N GLY A 39 -13.43 -6.60 -3.70
CA GLY A 39 -13.14 -7.62 -2.69
C GLY A 39 -13.47 -7.25 -1.24
N LEU A 40 -14.32 -6.25 -1.02
CA LEU A 40 -14.84 -5.90 0.30
C LEU A 40 -15.50 -7.11 1.00
N GLU A 41 -16.19 -7.93 0.22
CA GLU A 41 -16.89 -9.14 0.69
C GLU A 41 -15.98 -10.38 0.74
N ASP A 42 -14.70 -10.24 0.40
CA ASP A 42 -13.75 -11.37 0.37
C ASP A 42 -13.12 -11.61 1.75
N TYR A 43 -13.32 -10.70 2.72
CA TYR A 43 -12.81 -10.79 4.09
C TYR A 43 -11.31 -11.14 4.15
N ILE A 44 -10.51 -10.50 3.29
CA ILE A 44 -9.06 -10.76 3.19
C ILE A 44 -8.27 -10.45 4.47
N TYR A 45 -8.86 -9.70 5.41
CA TYR A 45 -8.42 -9.56 6.79
C TYR A 45 -9.57 -9.92 7.73
N GLU A 46 -9.30 -10.70 8.79
CA GLU A 46 -10.34 -11.35 9.61
C GLU A 46 -11.24 -10.37 10.37
N GLU A 47 -10.82 -9.13 10.61
CA GLU A 47 -11.57 -8.18 11.43
C GLU A 47 -11.65 -6.75 10.86
N VAL A 48 -10.84 -6.41 9.87
CA VAL A 48 -10.70 -5.03 9.36
C VAL A 48 -11.26 -4.95 7.93
N PRO A 49 -12.16 -3.99 7.63
CA PRO A 49 -12.63 -3.75 6.27
C PRO A 49 -11.45 -3.50 5.35
N ALA A 50 -11.41 -4.21 4.23
CA ALA A 50 -10.33 -4.10 3.27
C ALA A 50 -10.85 -4.23 1.84
N VAL A 51 -10.22 -3.47 0.93
CA VAL A 51 -10.46 -3.56 -0.51
C VAL A 51 -9.11 -3.66 -1.20
N TYR A 52 -9.07 -4.37 -2.33
CA TYR A 52 -7.83 -4.61 -3.05
C TYR A 52 -8.04 -4.55 -4.56
N ILE A 53 -6.95 -4.36 -5.30
CA ILE A 53 -6.95 -4.55 -6.76
C ILE A 53 -6.61 -6.00 -7.04
N LYS A 54 -7.49 -6.69 -7.77
CA LYS A 54 -7.38 -8.13 -8.01
C LYS A 54 -6.15 -8.52 -8.81
N GLU A 55 -5.80 -7.72 -9.81
CA GLU A 55 -4.63 -7.93 -10.64
C GLU A 55 -3.39 -7.27 -10.02
N SER A 56 -2.26 -7.99 -10.02
CA SER A 56 -0.99 -7.37 -9.64
C SER A 56 -0.62 -6.28 -10.65
N ILE A 57 -0.32 -5.07 -10.18
CA ILE A 57 0.11 -3.95 -11.03
C ILE A 57 1.63 -3.85 -10.95
N LEU A 58 2.33 -4.08 -12.06
CA LEU A 58 3.80 -4.07 -12.13
C LEU A 58 4.49 -4.97 -11.08
N GLY A 59 3.83 -6.07 -10.69
CA GLY A 59 4.33 -6.97 -9.66
C GLY A 59 4.05 -6.50 -8.23
N PHE A 60 3.11 -5.57 -8.03
CA PHE A 60 2.64 -5.14 -6.72
C PHE A 60 1.19 -5.54 -6.46
N GLU A 61 0.90 -5.88 -5.21
CA GLU A 61 -0.45 -5.94 -4.66
C GLU A 61 -0.76 -4.62 -3.95
N LEU A 62 -1.96 -4.11 -4.14
CA LEU A 62 -2.44 -2.88 -3.48
C LEU A 62 -3.69 -3.21 -2.67
N VAL A 63 -3.64 -2.86 -1.40
CA VAL A 63 -4.73 -3.05 -0.44
C VAL A 63 -4.96 -1.74 0.30
N ILE A 64 -6.22 -1.39 0.50
CA ILE A 64 -6.62 -0.35 1.45
C ILE A 64 -7.40 -1.05 2.55
N GLN A 65 -6.99 -0.85 3.79
CA GLN A 65 -7.67 -1.41 4.96
C GLN A 65 -7.94 -0.34 6.02
N GLY A 66 -8.94 -0.56 6.87
CA GLY A 66 -9.25 0.28 8.01
C GLY A 66 -10.73 0.61 8.14
N TYR A 67 -11.12 1.11 9.31
CA TYR A 67 -12.51 1.48 9.59
C TYR A 67 -12.84 2.93 9.17
N GLY A 68 -11.83 3.74 8.84
CA GLY A 68 -12.00 5.14 8.50
C GLY A 68 -12.29 6.05 9.68
N GLY A 69 -12.85 7.22 9.40
CA GLY A 69 -13.13 8.23 10.42
C GLY A 69 -11.87 8.63 11.19
N LYS A 70 -11.90 8.53 12.51
CA LYS A 70 -10.75 8.91 13.38
C LYS A 70 -9.59 7.93 13.36
N GLU A 71 -9.86 6.67 13.03
CA GLU A 71 -8.83 5.61 12.95
C GLU A 71 -8.15 5.61 11.58
N GLY A 72 -8.80 6.21 10.57
CA GLY A 72 -8.26 6.32 9.22
C GLY A 72 -8.18 4.99 8.48
N TYR A 73 -7.34 4.99 7.46
CA TYR A 73 -7.07 3.88 6.57
C TYR A 73 -5.55 3.70 6.41
N ILE A 74 -5.14 2.51 6.02
CA ILE A 74 -3.77 2.20 5.62
C ILE A 74 -3.81 1.76 4.15
N LEU A 75 -3.04 2.45 3.30
CA LEU A 75 -2.67 1.95 1.98
C LEU A 75 -1.43 1.06 2.12
N GLU A 76 -1.62 -0.23 1.90
CA GLU A 76 -0.57 -1.25 1.85
C GLU A 76 -0.20 -1.54 0.39
N ILE A 77 1.08 -1.44 0.07
CA ILE A 77 1.63 -1.92 -1.22
C ILE A 77 2.77 -2.88 -0.93
N ARG A 78 2.72 -4.08 -1.52
CA ARG A 78 3.75 -5.10 -1.34
C ARG A 78 4.07 -5.82 -2.64
N SER A 79 5.28 -6.37 -2.73
CA SER A 79 5.66 -7.21 -3.87
C SER A 79 4.78 -8.45 -3.98
N TYR A 80 4.23 -8.69 -5.18
CA TYR A 80 3.49 -9.91 -5.52
C TYR A 80 4.46 -11.08 -5.76
N LEU A 81 4.46 -12.05 -4.85
CA LEU A 81 5.30 -13.24 -4.96
C LEU A 81 4.52 -14.38 -5.64
N ARG A 82 4.59 -14.45 -6.97
CA ARG A 82 3.90 -15.50 -7.75
C ARG A 82 4.56 -16.88 -7.61
N ASN A 83 5.87 -16.91 -7.39
CA ASN A 83 6.67 -18.14 -7.29
C ASN A 83 7.55 -18.06 -6.02
N SER A 84 7.29 -18.95 -5.06
CA SER A 84 8.09 -19.14 -3.85
C SER A 84 9.47 -19.77 -4.11
N GLU A 85 9.80 -20.07 -5.37
CA GLU A 85 11.03 -20.77 -5.77
C GLU A 85 12.30 -19.89 -5.82
N LEU A 86 12.28 -18.69 -5.24
CA LEU A 86 13.50 -17.91 -4.97
C LEU A 86 14.29 -18.51 -3.78
N HIS A 87 14.51 -19.82 -3.80
CA HIS A 87 15.03 -20.60 -2.67
C HIS A 87 16.48 -20.26 -2.25
N ASP A 88 17.24 -19.54 -3.10
CA ASP A 88 18.66 -19.23 -2.86
C ASP A 88 18.99 -17.73 -2.84
N ALA A 89 17.98 -16.85 -2.87
CA ALA A 89 18.19 -15.41 -2.91
C ALA A 89 17.80 -14.73 -1.60
N LYS A 90 18.66 -13.83 -1.10
CA LYS A 90 18.39 -13.06 0.11
C LYS A 90 17.51 -11.86 -0.24
N GLU A 91 16.39 -11.73 0.45
CA GLU A 91 15.51 -10.59 0.35
C GLU A 91 16.18 -9.33 0.94
N ILE A 92 16.04 -8.20 0.25
CA ILE A 92 16.33 -6.86 0.79
C ILE A 92 15.00 -6.13 0.85
N THR A 93 14.61 -5.67 2.04
CA THR A 93 13.40 -4.88 2.20
C THR A 93 13.65 -3.46 1.70
N VAL A 94 12.79 -2.99 0.81
CA VAL A 94 12.80 -1.62 0.30
C VAL A 94 11.50 -0.95 0.70
N ASP A 95 11.54 -0.08 1.69
CA ASP A 95 10.39 0.69 2.14
C ASP A 95 10.23 1.93 1.25
N ILE A 96 9.10 1.99 0.54
CA ILE A 96 8.72 3.10 -0.35
C ILE A 96 7.57 3.94 0.23
N THR A 97 7.27 3.82 1.52
CA THR A 97 6.16 4.53 2.18
C THR A 97 6.26 6.04 1.97
N ASN A 98 7.43 6.64 2.23
CA ASN A 98 7.64 8.08 2.04
C ASN A 98 7.52 8.51 0.57
N TYR A 99 7.97 7.67 -0.37
CA TYR A 99 7.77 7.89 -1.80
C TYR A 99 6.29 7.97 -2.15
N ILE A 100 5.49 6.96 -1.77
CA ILE A 100 4.06 6.90 -2.08
C ILE A 100 3.28 8.00 -1.37
N ALA A 101 3.59 8.27 -0.09
CA ALA A 101 3.02 9.38 0.67
C ALA A 101 3.18 10.72 -0.08
N SER A 102 4.39 11.00 -0.58
CA SER A 102 4.66 12.23 -1.33
C SER A 102 3.86 12.34 -2.65
N LEU A 103 3.58 11.21 -3.31
CA LEU A 103 2.77 11.20 -4.52
C LEU A 103 1.31 11.50 -4.22
N LEU A 104 0.83 11.09 -3.04
CA LEU A 104 -0.54 11.32 -2.57
C LEU A 104 -0.71 12.71 -1.92
N GLU A 105 0.37 13.41 -1.60
CA GLU A 105 0.35 14.73 -0.98
C GLU A 105 -0.51 15.73 -1.76
N GLY A 106 -1.33 16.49 -1.02
CA GLY A 106 -2.24 17.49 -1.60
C GLY A 106 -3.40 16.91 -2.43
N THR A 107 -3.62 15.59 -2.41
CA THR A 107 -4.78 14.97 -3.06
C THR A 107 -6.05 15.34 -2.29
N GLU A 108 -7.07 15.83 -2.99
CA GLU A 108 -8.33 16.25 -2.39
C GLU A 108 -9.00 15.11 -1.61
N LYS A 109 -9.63 15.44 -0.48
CA LYS A 109 -10.40 14.54 0.41
C LYS A 109 -9.61 13.49 1.19
N ILE A 110 -8.30 13.38 1.00
CA ILE A 110 -7.44 12.55 1.84
C ILE A 110 -6.35 13.41 2.48
N LYS A 111 -5.89 13.00 3.66
CA LYS A 111 -4.74 13.59 4.35
C LYS A 111 -3.79 12.47 4.77
N ILE A 112 -2.50 12.62 4.46
CA ILE A 112 -1.48 11.68 4.92
C ILE A 112 -1.05 12.01 6.34
N LEU A 113 -0.94 11.00 7.21
CA LEU A 113 -0.49 11.14 8.59
C LEU A 113 1.01 10.87 8.69
N TYR A 114 1.84 11.85 8.30
CA TYR A 114 3.31 11.68 8.29
C TYR A 114 3.91 11.42 9.67
N GLU A 115 3.24 11.86 10.73
CA GLU A 115 3.64 11.58 12.11
C GLU A 115 3.65 10.07 12.45
N GLU A 116 2.91 9.26 11.68
CA GLU A 116 2.82 7.81 11.82
C GLU A 116 3.74 7.05 10.86
N ILE A 117 4.42 7.74 9.94
CA ILE A 117 5.40 7.13 9.03
C ILE A 117 6.78 7.14 9.67
N SER A 118 7.35 5.96 9.91
CA SER A 118 8.71 5.83 10.43
C SER A 118 9.74 6.06 9.33
N GLY A 119 10.58 7.09 9.48
CA GLY A 119 11.79 7.26 8.65
C GLY A 119 11.95 8.66 8.09
N LYS A 120 13.20 9.14 8.04
CA LYS A 120 13.53 10.45 7.44
C LYS A 120 13.79 10.37 5.94
N ASP A 121 14.02 9.18 5.42
CA ASP A 121 14.47 8.96 4.04
C ASP A 121 13.30 8.64 3.13
N TYR A 122 13.41 9.09 1.88
CA TYR A 122 12.38 8.94 0.86
C TYR A 122 12.15 7.48 0.44
N ILE A 123 13.21 6.67 0.50
CA ILE A 123 13.23 5.22 0.34
C ILE A 123 14.20 4.69 1.38
N ASP A 124 13.80 3.71 2.17
CA ASP A 124 14.67 3.02 3.12
C ASP A 124 15.00 1.61 2.63
N ILE A 125 16.24 1.18 2.79
CA ILE A 125 16.72 -0.12 2.31
C ILE A 125 17.36 -0.83 3.50
N SER A 126 16.76 -1.95 3.91
CA SER A 126 17.23 -2.77 5.02
C SER A 126 17.53 -4.21 4.58
N GLU A 127 18.57 -4.79 5.17
CA GLU A 127 19.09 -6.14 4.87
C GLU A 127 18.96 -7.11 6.02
#